data_AF-A0A2Z3X8G1-F1
#
_entry.id   AF-A0A2Z3X8G1-F1
#
_cell.length_a   1.000
_cell.length_b   1.000
_cell.length_c   1.000
_cell.angle_alpha   90.00
_cell.angle_beta   90.00
_cell.angle_gamma   90.00
#
_symmetry.space_group_name_H-M   'P 1'
#
loop_
_entity.id
_entity.type
_entity.pdbx_description
1 polymer ?
#
loop_
_entity_poly.entity_id
_entity_poly.type
_entity_poly.pdbx_seq_one_letter_code
_entity_poly.pdbx_strand_id
1 'polypeptide(L)'
;MSFYNKLQQQTEEERRSLLSSPVIARCQAGDISHDLYIAFLTQAYYHVSHTVPLLMSAGSRLPASHEAVRGAIAEYIDEEYGHQEWILNDIQACGGDAQSVRNGTPGIPIEMMVAWLYYRIERVNPMSIFGMVQVLEGTSVSIATAIAAQVERTLGLSEQATTYLRSHGELDQGHLKFFASLMDTVTDEADQAAIIYAARRVYHLYTEMLNQLGQTTYEPA
;
A
#
# COMPACT_ATOMS: atom_id res chain seq x y z
N MET A 1 -27.20 -3.09 2.08
CA MET A 1 -25.96 -2.51 1.53
C MET A 1 -24.90 -3.58 1.62
N SER A 2 -24.12 -3.79 0.56
CA SER A 2 -23.04 -4.80 0.56
C SER A 2 -21.91 -4.39 1.52
N PHE A 3 -21.09 -5.33 1.98
CA PHE A 3 -20.01 -4.99 2.91
C PHE A 3 -18.97 -4.10 2.22
N TYR A 4 -18.64 -4.37 0.95
CA TYR A 4 -17.74 -3.52 0.19
C TYR A 4 -18.21 -2.07 0.16
N ASN A 5 -19.49 -1.82 -0.13
CA ASN A 5 -20.04 -0.45 -0.12
C ASN A 5 -19.99 0.20 1.27
N LYS A 6 -20.24 -0.58 2.33
CA LYS A 6 -20.07 -0.13 3.72
C LYS A 6 -18.62 0.27 4.00
N LEU A 7 -17.66 -0.56 3.59
CA LEU A 7 -16.24 -0.31 3.75
C LEU A 7 -15.84 1.00 3.06
N GLN A 8 -16.22 1.18 1.78
CA GLN A 8 -15.95 2.41 1.03
C GLN A 8 -16.52 3.66 1.71
N GLN A 9 -17.77 3.60 2.18
CA GLN A 9 -18.40 4.72 2.88
C GLN A 9 -17.72 5.03 4.21
N GLN A 10 -17.34 3.99 4.97
CA GLN A 10 -16.77 4.17 6.30
C GLN A 10 -15.30 4.60 6.30
N THR A 11 -14.60 4.49 5.17
CA THR A 11 -13.20 4.93 5.02
C THR A 11 -13.07 6.13 4.09
N GLU A 12 -14.17 6.79 3.73
CA GLU A 12 -14.17 7.87 2.75
C GLU A 12 -13.36 9.09 3.22
N GLU A 13 -13.47 9.44 4.49
CA GLU A 13 -12.78 10.57 5.08
C GLU A 13 -11.26 10.36 5.08
N GLU A 14 -10.80 9.18 5.52
CA GLU A 14 -9.38 8.86 5.56
C GLU A 14 -8.78 8.75 4.16
N ARG A 15 -9.52 8.16 3.20
CA ARG A 15 -9.11 8.13 1.79
C ARG A 15 -8.98 9.54 1.21
N ARG A 16 -9.92 10.44 1.53
CA ARG A 16 -9.87 11.84 1.10
C ARG A 16 -8.67 12.56 1.69
N SER A 17 -8.38 12.33 2.97
CA SER A 17 -7.20 12.90 3.65
C SER A 17 -5.91 12.47 2.94
N LEU A 18 -5.75 11.18 2.65
CA LEU A 18 -4.59 10.67 1.92
C LEU A 18 -4.43 11.37 0.56
N LEU A 19 -5.50 11.41 -0.24
CA LEU A 19 -5.49 12.04 -1.58
C LEU A 19 -5.21 13.55 -1.54
N SER A 20 -5.44 14.20 -0.39
CA SER A 20 -5.16 15.62 -0.17
C SER A 20 -3.75 15.91 0.36
N SER A 21 -2.90 14.89 0.51
CA SER A 21 -1.52 15.05 1.00
C SER A 21 -0.73 16.04 0.12
N PRO A 22 0.04 16.99 0.69
CA PRO A 22 0.74 18.02 -0.08
C PRO A 22 1.67 17.46 -1.16
N VAL A 23 2.32 16.32 -0.90
CA VAL A 23 3.21 15.66 -1.86
C VAL A 23 2.47 15.22 -3.14
N ILE A 24 1.20 14.79 -3.03
CA ILE A 24 0.39 14.40 -4.20
C ILE A 24 0.11 15.62 -5.07
N ALA A 25 -0.27 16.76 -4.45
CA ALA A 25 -0.50 18.00 -5.18
C ALA A 25 0.79 18.52 -5.84
N ARG A 26 1.94 18.42 -5.18
CA ARG A 26 3.25 18.76 -5.75
C ARG A 26 3.58 17.88 -6.96
N CYS A 27 3.38 16.56 -6.85
CA CYS A 27 3.56 15.63 -7.95
C CYS A 27 2.67 15.99 -9.15
N GLN A 28 1.38 16.28 -8.93
CA GLN A 28 0.45 16.70 -10.00
C GLN A 28 0.85 18.02 -10.65
N ALA A 29 1.48 18.93 -9.90
CA ALA A 29 2.01 20.19 -10.43
C ALA A 29 3.38 20.04 -11.12
N GLY A 30 3.97 18.83 -11.11
CA GLY A 30 5.30 18.58 -11.65
C GLY A 30 6.45 19.07 -10.77
N ASP A 31 6.18 19.45 -9.51
CA ASP A 31 7.21 19.78 -8.51
C ASP A 31 7.72 18.47 -7.86
N ILE A 32 8.55 17.76 -8.62
CA ILE A 32 9.13 16.46 -8.25
C ILE A 32 10.64 16.56 -8.39
N SER A 33 11.38 16.11 -7.38
CA SER A 33 12.83 15.92 -7.44
C SER A 33 13.19 14.43 -7.39
N HIS A 34 14.39 14.09 -7.85
CA HIS A 34 14.93 12.73 -7.69
C HIS A 34 14.92 12.29 -6.22
N ASP A 35 15.38 13.16 -5.31
CA ASP A 35 15.45 12.84 -3.87
C ASP A 35 14.07 12.55 -3.29
N LEU A 36 13.05 13.33 -3.66
CA LEU A 36 11.68 13.10 -3.23
C LEU A 36 11.15 11.76 -3.74
N TYR A 37 11.42 11.43 -5.00
CA TYR A 37 10.96 10.19 -5.59
C TYR A 37 11.67 8.97 -4.98
N ILE A 38 12.98 9.03 -4.78
CA ILE A 38 13.76 8.00 -4.10
C ILE A 38 13.29 7.85 -2.64
N ALA A 39 13.00 8.93 -1.92
CA ALA A 39 12.46 8.87 -0.57
C ALA A 39 11.08 8.19 -0.51
N PHE A 40 10.20 8.49 -1.48
CA PHE A 40 8.93 7.78 -1.64
C PHE A 40 9.13 6.28 -1.89
N LEU A 41 9.97 5.91 -2.87
CA LEU A 41 10.26 4.51 -3.18
C LEU A 41 10.88 3.80 -1.97
N THR A 42 11.73 4.48 -1.20
CA THR A 42 12.32 3.94 0.03
C THR A 42 11.26 3.57 1.07
N GLN A 43 10.31 4.47 1.34
CA GLN A 43 9.21 4.15 2.25
C GLN A 43 8.28 3.07 1.67
N ALA A 44 8.06 3.09 0.36
CA ALA A 44 7.29 2.08 -0.33
C ALA A 44 7.92 0.69 -0.20
N TYR A 45 9.24 0.57 -0.34
CA TYR A 45 9.96 -0.70 -0.20
C TYR A 45 9.64 -1.39 1.12
N TYR A 46 9.69 -0.67 2.24
CA TYR A 46 9.54 -1.30 3.54
C TYR A 46 8.16 -1.92 3.75
N HIS A 47 7.06 -1.23 3.45
CA HIS A 47 5.75 -1.87 3.61
C HIS A 47 5.47 -2.96 2.56
N VAL A 48 5.92 -2.80 1.31
CA VAL A 48 5.74 -3.82 0.26
C VAL A 48 6.53 -5.09 0.56
N SER A 49 7.74 -4.96 1.12
CA SER A 49 8.54 -6.11 1.58
C SER A 49 7.84 -6.95 2.66
N HIS A 50 6.83 -6.38 3.33
CA HIS A 50 6.02 -7.06 4.33
C HIS A 50 4.65 -7.51 3.84
N THR A 51 4.21 -7.16 2.63
CA THR A 51 2.89 -7.56 2.08
C THR A 51 2.70 -9.07 2.11
N VAL A 52 3.59 -9.83 1.45
CA VAL A 52 3.53 -11.29 1.41
C VAL A 52 3.66 -11.92 2.80
N PRO A 53 4.64 -11.55 3.64
CA PRO A 53 4.71 -12.03 5.03
C PRO A 53 3.44 -11.79 5.86
N LEU A 54 2.81 -10.62 5.74
CA LEU A 54 1.56 -10.29 6.44
C LEU A 54 0.39 -11.14 5.93
N LEU A 55 0.27 -11.34 4.62
CA LEU A 55 -0.71 -12.23 4.00
C LEU A 55 -0.54 -13.67 4.48
N MET A 56 0.68 -14.21 4.50
CA MET A 56 0.97 -15.53 5.04
C MET A 56 0.63 -15.63 6.54
N SER A 57 0.94 -14.60 7.32
CA SER A 57 0.61 -14.51 8.74
C SER A 57 -0.90 -14.55 8.99
N ALA A 58 -1.68 -13.84 8.15
CA ALA A 58 -3.13 -13.85 8.22
C ALA A 58 -3.71 -15.21 7.79
N GLY A 59 -3.31 -15.72 6.63
CA GLY A 59 -3.80 -16.99 6.08
C GLY A 59 -3.58 -18.18 7.01
N SER A 60 -2.43 -18.23 7.68
CA SER A 60 -2.11 -19.28 8.66
C SER A 60 -2.97 -19.25 9.93
N ARG A 61 -3.63 -18.12 10.24
CA ARG A 61 -4.43 -17.91 11.45
C ARG A 61 -5.93 -17.92 11.23
N LEU A 62 -6.38 -17.93 9.98
CA LEU A 62 -7.79 -18.04 9.66
C LEU A 62 -8.36 -19.37 10.16
N PRO A 63 -9.54 -19.40 10.81
CA PRO A 63 -10.19 -20.65 11.17
C PRO A 63 -10.68 -21.39 9.91
N ALA A 64 -10.99 -22.69 10.04
CA ALA A 64 -11.46 -23.50 8.91
C ALA A 64 -12.75 -22.96 8.25
N SER A 65 -13.56 -22.18 8.98
CA SER A 65 -14.74 -21.50 8.43
C SER A 65 -14.40 -20.44 7.37
N HIS A 66 -13.13 -20.01 7.29
CA HIS A 66 -12.62 -18.99 6.39
C HIS A 66 -11.76 -19.57 5.25
N GLU A 67 -11.94 -20.84 4.90
CA GLU A 67 -11.11 -21.49 3.89
C GLU A 67 -11.19 -20.81 2.50
N ALA A 68 -12.37 -20.32 2.11
CA ALA A 68 -12.51 -19.54 0.87
C ALA A 68 -11.67 -18.25 0.90
N VAL A 69 -11.62 -17.57 2.05
CA VAL A 69 -10.79 -16.37 2.25
C VAL A 69 -9.31 -16.75 2.21
N ARG A 70 -8.93 -17.91 2.77
CA ARG A 70 -7.56 -18.43 2.69
C ARG A 70 -7.14 -18.70 1.25
N GLY A 71 -8.04 -19.22 0.41
CA GLY A 71 -7.82 -19.35 -1.02
C GLY A 71 -7.52 -18.02 -1.70
N ALA A 72 -8.32 -16.99 -1.42
CA ALA A 72 -8.07 -15.64 -1.93
C ALA A 72 -6.73 -15.05 -1.47
N ILE A 73 -6.33 -15.28 -0.20
CA ILE A 73 -5.01 -14.88 0.29
C ILE A 73 -3.88 -15.57 -0.50
N ALA A 74 -4.05 -16.83 -0.91
CA ALA A 74 -3.05 -17.52 -1.71
C ALA A 74 -2.90 -16.89 -3.10
N GLU A 75 -4.00 -16.48 -3.74
CA GLU A 75 -3.98 -15.74 -5.00
C GLU A 75 -3.24 -14.40 -4.84
N TYR A 76 -3.52 -13.64 -3.78
CA TYR A 76 -2.77 -12.42 -3.45
C TYR A 76 -1.28 -12.65 -3.24
N ILE A 77 -0.90 -13.75 -2.57
CA ILE A 77 0.52 -14.06 -2.34
C ILE A 77 1.23 -14.34 -3.66
N ASP A 78 0.60 -15.10 -4.57
CA ASP A 78 1.19 -15.42 -5.87
C ASP A 78 1.41 -14.15 -6.71
N GLU A 79 0.43 -13.24 -6.66
CA GLU A 79 0.52 -11.96 -7.35
C GLU A 79 1.61 -11.05 -6.75
N GLU A 80 1.61 -10.84 -5.43
CA GLU A 80 2.49 -9.87 -4.76
C GLU A 80 3.95 -10.33 -4.62
N TYR A 81 4.24 -11.59 -4.98
CA TYR A 81 5.56 -12.17 -4.77
C TYR A 81 6.63 -11.48 -5.62
N GLY A 82 7.56 -10.80 -4.95
CA GLY A 82 8.70 -10.16 -5.59
C GLY A 82 8.48 -8.69 -5.94
N HIS A 83 7.31 -8.11 -5.67
CA HIS A 83 7.02 -6.70 -5.93
C HIS A 83 8.00 -5.73 -5.25
N GLN A 84 8.54 -6.09 -4.08
CA GLN A 84 9.55 -5.29 -3.39
C GLN A 84 10.85 -5.14 -4.21
N GLU A 85 11.18 -6.10 -5.08
CA GLU A 85 12.37 -6.01 -5.94
C GLU A 85 12.19 -5.01 -7.08
N TRP A 86 10.95 -4.80 -7.56
CA TRP A 86 10.65 -3.74 -8.54
C TRP A 86 10.99 -2.37 -7.98
N ILE A 87 10.66 -2.12 -6.72
CA ILE A 87 10.98 -0.86 -6.04
C ILE A 87 12.49 -0.65 -5.94
N LEU A 88 13.26 -1.69 -5.59
CA LEU A 88 14.71 -1.61 -5.52
C LEU A 88 15.35 -1.35 -6.90
N ASN A 89 14.80 -1.98 -7.95
CA ASN A 89 15.24 -1.73 -9.33
C ASN A 89 14.93 -0.28 -9.75
N ASP A 90 13.74 0.23 -9.43
CA ASP A 90 13.33 1.61 -9.69
C ASP A 90 14.26 2.62 -8.98
N ILE A 91 14.61 2.36 -7.71
CA ILE A 91 15.58 3.17 -6.95
C ILE A 91 16.94 3.18 -7.65
N GLN A 92 17.43 2.03 -8.09
CA GLN A 92 18.70 1.95 -8.81
C GLN A 92 18.65 2.69 -10.15
N ALA A 93 17.55 2.57 -10.89
CA ALA A 93 17.33 3.29 -12.15
C ALA A 93 17.25 4.82 -11.95
N CYS A 94 16.83 5.27 -10.76
CA CYS A 94 16.87 6.67 -10.34
C CYS A 94 18.25 7.15 -9.85
N GLY A 95 19.24 6.25 -9.77
CA GLY A 95 20.58 6.54 -9.25
C GLY A 95 20.75 6.41 -7.73
N GLY A 96 19.77 5.84 -7.03
CA GLY A 96 19.83 5.59 -5.59
C GLY A 96 20.55 4.29 -5.21
N ASP A 97 20.84 4.13 -3.91
CA ASP A 97 21.47 2.94 -3.35
C ASP A 97 20.44 1.93 -2.82
N ALA A 98 20.06 0.98 -3.67
CA ALA A 98 19.12 -0.09 -3.33
C ALA A 98 19.60 -0.99 -2.17
N GLN A 99 20.92 -1.18 -2.00
CA GLN A 99 21.45 -2.00 -0.90
C GLN A 99 21.38 -1.25 0.44
N SER A 100 21.61 0.05 0.43
CA SER A 100 21.39 0.88 1.62
C SER A 100 19.92 0.84 2.05
N VAL A 101 18.98 0.89 1.10
CA VAL A 101 17.53 0.79 1.40
C VAL A 101 17.16 -0.60 1.92
N ARG A 102 17.65 -1.67 1.30
CA ARG A 102 17.41 -3.05 1.72
C ARG A 102 17.83 -3.32 3.18
N ASN A 103 18.93 -2.71 3.61
CA ASN A 103 19.51 -2.90 4.94
C ASN A 103 19.17 -1.77 5.93
N GLY A 104 18.32 -0.81 5.52
CA GLY A 104 17.94 0.34 6.33
C GLY A 104 16.69 0.08 7.17
N THR A 105 16.16 1.18 7.73
CA THR A 105 14.93 1.17 8.52
C THR A 105 13.86 2.09 7.93
N PRO A 106 12.57 1.73 8.03
CA PRO A 106 11.48 2.60 7.62
C PRO A 106 11.39 3.87 8.48
N GLY A 107 10.70 4.89 7.96
CA GLY A 107 10.24 5.99 8.78
C GLY A 107 9.14 5.53 9.76
N ILE A 108 8.96 6.28 10.85
CA ILE A 108 8.03 5.95 11.94
C ILE A 108 6.63 5.53 11.44
N PRO A 109 5.96 6.22 10.50
CA PRO A 109 4.62 5.83 10.11
C PRO A 109 4.56 4.43 9.47
N ILE A 110 5.55 4.08 8.65
CA ILE A 110 5.64 2.76 8.01
C ILE A 110 6.05 1.69 9.02
N GLU A 111 7.01 1.99 9.90
CA GLU A 111 7.40 1.09 10.99
C GLU A 111 6.18 0.73 11.85
N MET A 112 5.42 1.74 12.28
CA MET A 112 4.24 1.57 13.11
C MET A 112 3.12 0.85 12.36
N MET A 113 2.93 1.12 11.07
CA MET A 113 1.95 0.42 10.25
C MET A 113 2.22 -1.08 10.20
N VAL A 114 3.47 -1.47 9.89
CA VAL A 114 3.87 -2.87 9.80
C VAL A 114 3.73 -3.56 11.15
N ALA A 115 4.33 -2.99 12.21
CA ALA A 115 4.29 -3.57 13.55
C ALA A 115 2.85 -3.74 14.06
N TRP A 116 2.00 -2.73 13.82
CA TRP A 116 0.60 -2.74 14.23
C TRP A 116 -0.22 -3.78 13.45
N LEU A 117 0.01 -3.94 12.15
CA LEU A 117 -0.66 -4.96 11.34
C LEU A 117 -0.31 -6.38 11.80
N TYR A 118 0.97 -6.66 12.08
CA TYR A 118 1.36 -7.94 12.69
C TYR A 118 0.62 -8.15 14.01
N TYR A 119 0.63 -7.18 14.93
CA TYR A 119 -0.10 -7.31 16.19
C TYR A 119 -1.59 -7.63 15.99
N ARG A 120 -2.27 -6.93 15.08
CA ARG A 120 -3.69 -7.14 14.78
C ARG A 120 -3.96 -8.53 14.23
N ILE A 121 -3.18 -8.96 13.25
CA ILE A 121 -3.32 -10.26 12.61
C ILE A 121 -3.06 -11.39 13.61
N GLU A 122 -2.02 -11.24 14.42
CA GLU A 122 -1.59 -12.29 15.33
C GLU A 122 -2.43 -12.42 16.59
N ARG A 123 -2.94 -11.31 17.12
CA ARG A 123 -3.52 -11.25 18.46
C ARG A 123 -4.98 -10.86 18.50
N VAL A 124 -5.53 -10.33 17.40
CA VAL A 124 -6.89 -9.77 17.41
C VAL A 124 -7.77 -10.42 16.36
N ASN A 125 -7.54 -10.11 15.09
CA ASN A 125 -8.33 -10.66 14.00
C ASN A 125 -7.49 -10.71 12.71
N PRO A 126 -7.23 -11.90 12.13
CA PRO A 126 -6.48 -12.03 10.88
C PRO A 126 -7.13 -11.32 9.70
N MET A 127 -8.44 -11.11 9.70
CA MET A 127 -9.15 -10.36 8.65
C MET A 127 -8.72 -8.89 8.58
N SER A 128 -8.06 -8.34 9.60
CA SER A 128 -7.48 -6.99 9.53
C SER A 128 -6.50 -6.79 8.36
N ILE A 129 -5.94 -7.86 7.78
CA ILE A 129 -5.08 -7.75 6.58
C ILE A 129 -5.79 -7.06 5.41
N PHE A 130 -7.09 -7.29 5.23
CA PHE A 130 -7.83 -6.68 4.12
C PHE A 130 -8.03 -5.18 4.27
N GLY A 131 -7.77 -4.62 5.46
CA GLY A 131 -7.66 -3.18 5.64
C GLY A 131 -6.44 -2.59 4.92
N MET A 132 -5.31 -3.30 4.90
CA MET A 132 -4.14 -2.90 4.10
C MET A 132 -4.42 -3.06 2.61
N VAL A 133 -4.98 -4.20 2.20
CA VAL A 133 -5.35 -4.48 0.80
C VAL A 133 -6.30 -3.40 0.25
N GLN A 134 -7.32 -3.00 1.01
CA GLN A 134 -8.23 -1.89 0.66
C GLN A 134 -7.50 -0.58 0.32
N VAL A 135 -6.44 -0.24 1.06
CA VAL A 135 -5.70 1.01 0.83
C VAL A 135 -4.81 0.88 -0.40
N LEU A 136 -4.12 -0.25 -0.53
CA LEU A 136 -3.20 -0.52 -1.64
C LEU A 136 -3.94 -0.65 -2.98
N GLU A 137 -5.09 -1.33 -3.01
CA GLU A 137 -5.91 -1.44 -4.22
C GLU A 137 -6.78 -0.19 -4.47
N GLY A 138 -7.40 0.38 -3.43
CA GLY A 138 -8.38 1.44 -3.62
C GLY A 138 -7.78 2.81 -3.96
N THR A 139 -6.53 3.07 -3.56
CA THR A 139 -5.90 4.39 -3.67
C THR A 139 -4.72 4.42 -4.62
N SER A 140 -3.79 3.47 -4.52
CA SER A 140 -2.61 3.43 -5.39
C SER A 140 -3.02 3.34 -6.85
N VAL A 141 -4.02 2.53 -7.15
CA VAL A 141 -4.43 2.26 -8.53
C VAL A 141 -5.00 3.50 -9.25
N SER A 142 -5.81 4.31 -8.56
CA SER A 142 -6.50 5.45 -9.20
C SER A 142 -5.59 6.59 -9.66
N ILE A 143 -4.37 6.68 -9.10
CA ILE A 143 -3.44 7.78 -9.38
C ILE A 143 -2.03 7.33 -9.77
N ALA A 144 -1.64 6.08 -9.53
CA ALA A 144 -0.26 5.63 -9.73
C ALA A 144 0.20 5.75 -11.19
N THR A 145 -0.62 5.36 -12.17
CA THR A 145 -0.27 5.50 -13.60
C THR A 145 -0.03 6.97 -13.98
N ALA A 146 -0.88 7.87 -13.49
CA ALA A 146 -0.74 9.30 -13.75
C ALA A 146 0.51 9.87 -13.08
N ILE A 147 0.81 9.45 -11.85
CA ILE A 147 2.03 9.85 -11.14
C ILE A 147 3.27 9.30 -11.85
N ALA A 148 3.30 8.03 -12.26
CA ALA A 148 4.42 7.43 -13.00
C ALA A 148 4.74 8.23 -14.27
N ALA A 149 3.71 8.49 -15.09
CA ALA A 149 3.85 9.28 -16.31
C ALA A 149 4.30 10.73 -16.04
N GLN A 150 3.99 11.28 -14.87
CA GLN A 150 4.43 12.62 -14.48
C GLN A 150 5.88 12.63 -13.98
N VAL A 151 6.26 11.63 -13.17
CA VAL A 151 7.64 11.43 -12.68
C VAL A 151 8.60 11.25 -13.86
N GLU A 152 8.28 10.38 -14.81
CA GLU A 152 9.06 10.15 -16.02
C GLU A 152 9.30 11.44 -16.80
N ARG A 153 8.22 12.22 -17.01
CA ARG A 153 8.28 13.44 -17.80
C ARG A 153 9.06 14.55 -17.10
N THR A 154 8.86 14.72 -15.80
CA THR A 154 9.52 15.78 -15.00
C THR A 154 11.00 15.48 -14.80
N LEU A 155 11.37 14.22 -14.53
CA LEU A 155 12.74 13.83 -14.19
C LEU A 155 13.53 13.30 -15.39
N GLY A 156 12.90 13.10 -16.55
CA GLY A 156 13.55 12.50 -17.72
C GLY A 156 13.93 11.03 -17.53
N LEU A 157 13.17 10.32 -16.69
CA LEU A 157 13.38 8.91 -16.38
C LEU A 157 12.73 8.00 -17.43
N SER A 158 13.30 6.81 -17.64
CA SER A 158 12.67 5.76 -18.46
C SER A 158 11.64 4.99 -17.63
N GLU A 159 10.79 4.21 -18.30
CA GLU A 159 9.80 3.34 -17.64
C GLU A 159 10.44 2.27 -16.74
N GLN A 160 11.75 2.01 -16.89
CA GLN A 160 12.50 1.11 -16.00
C GLN A 160 12.69 1.69 -14.59
N ALA A 161 12.41 2.98 -14.39
CA ALA A 161 12.48 3.65 -13.10
C ALA A 161 11.12 3.81 -12.42
N THR A 162 10.04 3.30 -13.01
CA THR A 162 8.66 3.47 -12.54
C THR A 162 7.85 2.17 -12.59
N THR A 163 8.54 1.02 -12.63
CA THR A 163 7.92 -0.30 -12.79
C THR A 163 6.95 -0.62 -11.66
N TYR A 164 7.26 -0.21 -10.42
CA TYR A 164 6.38 -0.38 -9.27
C TYR A 164 5.08 0.42 -9.39
N LEU A 165 5.17 1.70 -9.78
CA LEU A 165 3.98 2.54 -9.93
C LEU A 165 3.10 2.08 -11.10
N ARG A 166 3.71 1.60 -12.19
CA ARG A 166 2.99 1.11 -13.37
C ARG A 166 2.28 -0.22 -13.11
N SER A 167 2.91 -1.16 -12.42
CA SER A 167 2.27 -2.44 -12.10
C SER A 167 0.99 -2.24 -11.28
N HIS A 168 1.02 -1.34 -10.30
CA HIS A 168 -0.16 -1.00 -9.49
C HIS A 168 -1.19 -0.15 -10.25
N GLY A 169 -0.86 0.36 -11.43
CA GLY A 169 -1.75 1.18 -12.26
C GLY A 169 -2.44 0.43 -13.40
N GLU A 170 -1.84 -0.64 -13.93
CA GLU A 170 -2.35 -1.38 -15.09
C GLU A 170 -3.24 -2.59 -14.71
N LEU A 171 -3.21 -3.02 -13.44
CA LEU A 171 -3.96 -4.17 -12.90
C LEU A 171 -5.42 -3.87 -12.47
N ASP A 172 -5.89 -2.64 -12.76
CA ASP A 172 -6.91 -1.91 -11.99
C ASP A 172 -8.29 -2.59 -11.83
N GLN A 173 -8.94 -2.97 -12.94
CA GLN A 173 -10.36 -3.37 -12.84
C GLN A 173 -10.58 -4.81 -12.37
N GLY A 174 -9.58 -5.67 -12.54
CA GLY A 174 -9.66 -7.07 -12.14
C GLY A 174 -9.63 -7.21 -10.62
N HIS A 175 -8.62 -6.58 -10.00
CA HIS A 175 -8.36 -6.73 -8.56
C HIS A 175 -9.42 -6.03 -7.74
N LEU A 176 -9.84 -4.82 -8.14
CA LEU A 176 -10.95 -4.13 -7.49
C LEU A 176 -12.24 -4.96 -7.50
N LYS A 177 -12.56 -5.64 -8.61
CA LYS A 177 -13.75 -6.51 -8.70
C LYS A 177 -13.58 -7.77 -7.86
N PHE A 178 -12.40 -8.36 -7.85
CA PHE A 178 -12.07 -9.52 -7.03
C PHE A 178 -12.19 -9.18 -5.55
N PHE A 179 -11.54 -8.11 -5.10
CA PHE A 179 -11.60 -7.62 -3.73
C PHE A 179 -13.02 -7.23 -3.32
N ALA A 180 -13.77 -6.50 -4.15
CA ALA A 180 -15.16 -6.16 -3.86
C ALA A 180 -16.02 -7.41 -3.68
N SER A 181 -15.84 -8.40 -4.55
CA SER A 181 -16.55 -9.67 -4.49
C SER A 181 -16.18 -10.46 -3.22
N LEU A 182 -14.89 -10.51 -2.87
CA LEU A 182 -14.40 -11.13 -1.63
C LEU A 182 -14.97 -10.45 -0.40
N MET A 183 -14.93 -9.12 -0.32
CA MET A 183 -15.50 -8.36 0.79
C MET A 183 -16.99 -8.63 0.93
N ASP A 184 -17.73 -8.71 -0.17
CA ASP A 184 -19.17 -9.00 -0.10
C ASP A 184 -19.50 -10.42 0.41
N THR A 185 -18.53 -11.32 0.50
CA THR A 185 -18.68 -12.61 1.19
C THR A 185 -18.51 -12.54 2.72
N VAL A 186 -17.91 -11.47 3.24
CA VAL A 186 -17.64 -11.29 4.68
C VAL A 186 -18.91 -10.87 5.40
N THR A 187 -19.52 -11.81 6.12
CA THR A 187 -20.80 -11.60 6.81
C THR A 187 -20.66 -11.42 8.32
N ASP A 188 -19.55 -11.88 8.91
CA ASP A 188 -19.28 -11.73 10.34
C ASP A 188 -19.01 -10.25 10.68
N GLU A 189 -19.74 -9.71 11.66
CA GLU A 189 -19.66 -8.30 12.01
C GLU A 189 -18.31 -7.91 12.66
N ALA A 190 -17.66 -8.84 13.36
CA ALA A 190 -16.36 -8.59 13.99
C ALA A 190 -15.25 -8.55 12.93
N ASP A 191 -15.33 -9.40 11.90
CA ASP A 191 -14.43 -9.35 10.74
C ASP A 191 -14.61 -8.05 9.95
N GLN A 192 -15.85 -7.68 9.65
CA GLN A 192 -16.15 -6.40 9.01
C GLN A 192 -15.58 -5.21 9.78
N ALA A 193 -15.79 -5.19 11.10
CA ALA A 193 -15.27 -4.13 11.97
C ALA A 193 -13.73 -4.12 12.01
N ALA A 194 -13.09 -5.30 12.02
CA ALA A 194 -11.64 -5.44 12.01
C ALA A 194 -11.01 -4.94 10.71
N ILE A 195 -11.66 -5.17 9.56
CA ILE A 195 -11.24 -4.69 8.24
C ILE A 195 -11.36 -3.17 8.16
N ILE A 196 -12.54 -2.61 8.51
CA ILE A 196 -12.77 -1.16 8.47
C ILE A 196 -11.77 -0.44 9.38
N TYR A 197 -11.58 -0.94 10.61
CA TYR A 197 -10.66 -0.33 11.56
C TYR A 197 -9.21 -0.35 11.04
N ALA A 198 -8.79 -1.45 10.43
CA ALA A 198 -7.46 -1.56 9.83
C ALA A 198 -7.30 -0.63 8.63
N ALA A 199 -8.29 -0.53 7.74
CA ALA A 199 -8.23 0.40 6.62
C ALA A 199 -8.04 1.84 7.11
N ARG A 200 -8.81 2.30 8.10
CA ARG A 200 -8.65 3.66 8.67
C ARG A 200 -7.25 3.92 9.23
N ARG A 201 -6.68 2.94 9.94
CA ARG A 201 -5.33 3.06 10.51
C ARG A 201 -4.25 3.08 9.43
N VAL A 202 -4.37 2.23 8.43
CA VAL A 202 -3.44 2.20 7.29
C VAL A 202 -3.53 3.50 6.50
N TYR A 203 -4.73 4.00 6.18
CA TYR A 203 -4.90 5.30 5.53
C TYR A 203 -4.23 6.43 6.30
N HIS A 204 -4.43 6.47 7.62
CA HIS A 204 -3.85 7.49 8.49
C HIS A 204 -2.31 7.44 8.47
N LEU A 205 -1.72 6.28 8.73
CA LEU A 205 -0.26 6.12 8.77
C LEU A 205 0.38 6.36 7.39
N TYR A 206 -0.27 5.95 6.31
CA TYR A 206 0.21 6.23 4.96
C TYR A 206 0.13 7.72 4.63
N THR A 207 -0.94 8.40 5.05
CA THR A 207 -1.04 9.87 4.96
C THR A 207 0.07 10.57 5.73
N GLU A 208 0.41 10.10 6.93
CA GLU A 208 1.52 10.64 7.71
C GLU A 208 2.87 10.46 7.01
N MET A 209 3.12 9.30 6.40
CA MET A 209 4.31 9.06 5.56
C MET A 209 4.37 10.05 4.40
N LEU A 210 3.27 10.24 3.66
CA LEU A 210 3.20 11.19 2.55
C LEU A 210 3.41 12.65 3.01
N ASN A 211 2.90 13.00 4.20
CA ASN A 211 3.09 14.32 4.78
C ASN A 211 4.55 14.56 5.20
N GLN A 212 5.25 13.54 5.71
CA GLN A 212 6.68 13.64 6.03
C GLN A 212 7.52 13.86 4.77
N LEU A 213 7.21 13.18 3.67
CA LEU A 213 7.86 13.43 2.36
C LEU A 213 7.61 14.84 1.82
N GLY A 214 6.47 15.45 2.17
CA GLY A 214 6.13 16.81 1.77
C GLY A 214 6.92 17.91 2.47
N GLN A 215 7.63 17.60 3.56
CA GLN A 215 8.41 18.57 4.33
C GLN A 215 9.81 18.73 3.71
N THR A 216 10.30 19.97 3.61
CA THR A 216 11.56 20.33 2.92
C THR A 216 12.83 19.78 3.59
N THR A 217 12.68 19.12 4.73
CA THR A 217 13.73 18.41 5.47
C THR A 217 13.22 16.99 5.75
N TYR A 218 13.40 16.11 4.78
CA TYR A 218 13.36 14.68 5.07
C TYR A 218 14.63 14.36 5.85
N GLU A 219 14.53 14.22 7.17
CA GLU A 219 15.59 13.60 7.97
C GLU A 219 15.40 12.08 7.86
N PRO A 220 16.26 11.35 7.12
CA PRO A 220 16.29 9.90 7.26
C PRO A 220 16.68 9.56 8.70
N ALA A 221 15.92 8.64 9.31
CA ALA A 221 16.31 8.00 10.57
C ALA A 221 17.60 7.20 10.41
#